data_AF-A0A453J7R6-F1
#
_entry.id   AF-A0A453J7R6-F1
#
_cell.length_a   1.000
_cell.length_b   1.000
_cell.length_c   1.000
_cell.angle_alpha   90.00
_cell.angle_beta   90.00
_cell.angle_gamma   90.00
#
_symmetry.space_group_name_H-M   'P 1'
#
loop_
_entity.id
_entity.type
_entity.pdbx_description
1 polymer ?
#
loop_
_entity_poly.entity_id
_entity_poly.type
_entity_poly.pdbx_seq_one_letter_code
_entity_poly.pdbx_strand_id
1 'polypeptide(L)'
;FPGEVAAAAADSFPPVAALQYAIDAVHSFTGLNWWASIAVTTILIRTVTIPLLVNQLKSTMKLNAMRPEIEAINMEMRNSMDPQSMLEGKRKLGELFTKRGVNPLTPLKGLFIQGPIFMSFFFAIQNMVEKVPSLKGGGAYWFTDLTTPDELYILPVLTSVTFLATVELNMQEGMEGNPMLQTMKKFSRILALMTIPFTMHFPK
;
A
#
# COMPACT_ATOMS: atom_id res chain seq x y z
N PHE A 1 -21.60 17.10 16.05
CA PHE A 1 -22.73 16.27 15.58
C PHE A 1 -22.62 14.88 16.20
N PRO A 2 -22.85 14.74 17.51
CA PRO A 2 -22.53 13.50 18.21
C PRO A 2 -23.49 12.37 17.77
N GLY A 3 -22.98 11.38 17.03
CA GLY A 3 -23.71 10.13 16.74
C GLY A 3 -23.74 9.67 15.28
N GLU A 4 -23.46 10.54 14.31
CA GLU A 4 -23.49 10.14 12.89
C GLU A 4 -22.41 9.11 12.54
N VAL A 5 -21.19 9.28 13.07
CA VAL A 5 -20.11 8.29 12.86
C VAL A 5 -20.39 7.00 13.63
N ALA A 6 -21.00 7.07 14.81
CA ALA A 6 -21.39 5.88 15.56
C ALA A 6 -22.43 5.05 14.80
N ALA A 7 -23.39 5.71 14.12
CA ALA A 7 -24.33 5.03 13.24
C ALA A 7 -23.63 4.39 12.02
N ALA A 8 -22.64 5.07 11.43
CA ALA A 8 -21.84 4.49 10.35
C ALA A 8 -20.99 3.29 10.80
N ALA A 9 -20.50 3.33 12.04
CA ALA A 9 -19.65 2.29 12.63
C ALA A 9 -20.42 1.07 13.13
N ALA A 10 -21.70 1.21 13.50
CA ALA A 10 -22.51 0.12 14.02
C ALA A 10 -22.66 -1.06 13.03
N ASP A 11 -22.71 -0.78 11.73
CA ASP A 11 -22.84 -1.79 10.67
C ASP A 11 -21.49 -2.22 10.07
N SER A 12 -20.38 -1.71 10.60
CA SER A 12 -19.05 -1.88 10.01
C SER A 12 -18.27 -3.02 10.68
N PHE A 13 -17.46 -3.74 9.90
CA PHE A 13 -16.53 -4.75 10.43
C PHE A 13 -15.56 -4.11 11.45
N PRO A 14 -15.09 -4.81 12.51
CA PRO A 14 -14.40 -4.15 13.63
C PRO A 14 -13.20 -3.24 13.28
N PRO A 15 -12.29 -3.58 12.35
CA PRO A 15 -11.23 -2.67 11.91
C PRO A 15 -11.74 -1.42 11.19
N VAL A 16 -12.85 -1.54 10.44
CA VAL A 16 -13.51 -0.42 9.76
C VAL A 16 -14.15 0.50 10.79
N ALA A 17 -14.91 -0.07 11.73
CA ALA A 17 -15.53 0.67 12.82
C ALA A 17 -14.48 1.38 13.69
N ALA A 18 -13.39 0.69 14.06
CA ALA A 18 -12.30 1.28 14.83
C ALA A 18 -11.65 2.47 14.12
N LEU A 19 -11.48 2.38 12.79
CA LEU A 19 -10.96 3.48 11.99
C LEU A 19 -11.93 4.66 11.93
N GLN A 20 -13.23 4.41 11.77
CA GLN A 20 -14.25 5.47 11.78
C GLN A 20 -14.26 6.21 13.13
N TYR A 21 -14.21 5.48 14.24
CA TYR A 21 -14.08 6.09 15.57
C TYR A 21 -12.77 6.85 15.75
N ALA A 22 -11.65 6.38 15.18
CA ALA A 22 -10.39 7.11 15.22
C ALA A 22 -10.48 8.45 14.47
N ILE A 23 -11.10 8.47 13.28
CA ILE A 23 -11.32 9.70 12.51
C ILE A 23 -12.25 10.65 13.27
N ASP A 24 -13.35 10.15 13.85
CA ASP A 24 -14.28 10.95 14.66
C ASP A 24 -13.62 11.51 15.93
N ALA A 25 -12.77 10.72 16.59
CA ALA A 25 -12.03 11.16 17.76
C ALA A 25 -11.06 12.31 17.42
N VAL A 26 -10.35 12.21 16.28
CA VAL A 26 -9.49 13.30 15.80
C VAL A 26 -10.34 14.53 15.49
N HIS A 27 -11.44 14.38 14.74
CA HIS A 27 -12.35 15.46 14.38
C HIS A 27 -12.90 16.18 15.62
N SER A 28 -13.45 15.42 16.57
CA SER A 28 -14.09 15.92 17.78
C SER A 28 -13.11 16.55 18.78
N PHE A 29 -11.90 15.99 18.92
CA PHE A 29 -10.90 16.51 19.86
C PHE A 29 -10.17 17.75 19.33
N THR A 30 -9.89 17.80 18.03
CA THR A 30 -9.10 18.90 17.43
C THR A 30 -9.95 20.01 16.84
N GLY A 31 -11.22 19.74 16.51
CA GLY A 31 -12.10 20.68 15.80
C GLY A 31 -11.71 20.88 14.32
N LEU A 32 -10.81 20.05 13.78
CA LEU A 32 -10.40 20.10 12.37
C LEU A 32 -11.54 19.70 11.43
N ASN A 33 -11.56 20.22 10.20
CA ASN A 33 -12.47 19.72 9.17
C ASN A 33 -12.22 18.22 8.88
N TRP A 34 -13.20 17.55 8.26
CA TRP A 34 -13.12 16.11 7.98
C TRP A 34 -11.90 15.72 7.13
N TRP A 35 -11.57 16.50 6.09
CA TRP A 35 -10.39 16.22 5.25
C TRP A 35 -9.09 16.19 6.09
N ALA A 36 -8.94 17.14 7.00
CA ALA A 36 -7.78 17.26 7.86
C ALA A 36 -7.77 16.16 8.93
N SER A 37 -8.95 15.79 9.44
CA SER A 37 -9.10 14.68 10.39
C SER A 37 -8.70 13.35 9.76
N ILE A 38 -9.10 13.08 8.52
CA ILE A 38 -8.69 11.88 7.76
C ILE A 38 -7.17 11.88 7.52
N ALA A 39 -6.60 13.03 7.13
CA ALA A 39 -5.16 13.16 6.90
C ALA A 39 -4.34 12.92 8.18
N VAL A 40 -4.74 13.54 9.30
CA VAL A 40 -4.07 13.36 10.60
C VAL A 40 -4.18 11.91 11.08
N THR A 41 -5.37 11.30 10.99
CA THR A 41 -5.55 9.88 11.35
C THR A 41 -4.65 8.97 10.51
N THR A 42 -4.49 9.27 9.21
CA THR A 42 -3.58 8.54 8.33
C THR A 42 -2.13 8.66 8.80
N ILE A 43 -1.68 9.86 9.17
CA ILE A 43 -0.32 10.09 9.70
C ILE A 43 -0.12 9.35 11.02
N LEU A 44 -1.11 9.36 11.93
CA LEU A 44 -1.04 8.64 13.20
C LEU A 44 -0.88 7.13 12.98
N ILE A 45 -1.72 6.53 12.13
CA ILE A 45 -1.63 5.11 11.81
C ILE A 45 -0.29 4.78 11.13
N ARG A 46 0.18 5.64 10.21
CA ARG A 46 1.50 5.48 9.59
C ARG A 46 2.61 5.51 10.63
N THR A 47 2.54 6.42 11.60
CA THR A 47 3.54 6.55 12.66
C THR A 47 3.59 5.29 13.53
N VAL A 48 2.43 4.77 13.94
CA VAL A 48 2.33 3.53 14.74
C VAL A 48 2.82 2.31 13.95
N THR A 49 2.69 2.32 12.62
CA THR A 49 3.13 1.21 11.75
C THR A 49 4.58 1.32 11.27
N ILE A 50 5.31 2.40 11.59
CA ILE A 50 6.75 2.54 11.29
C ILE A 50 7.58 1.32 11.70
N PRO A 51 7.52 0.78 12.94
CA PRO A 51 8.34 -0.36 13.31
C PRO A 51 8.08 -1.59 12.44
N LEU A 52 6.82 -1.80 12.02
CA LEU A 52 6.45 -2.87 11.11
C LEU A 52 7.06 -2.66 9.72
N LEU A 53 6.98 -1.43 9.19
CA LEU A 53 7.59 -1.05 7.92
C LEU A 53 9.11 -1.23 7.94
N VAL A 54 9.78 -0.82 9.02
CA VAL A 54 11.23 -0.99 9.18
C VAL A 54 11.63 -2.47 9.15
N ASN A 55 10.86 -3.33 9.83
CA ASN A 55 11.12 -4.77 9.81
C ASN A 55 10.90 -5.38 8.41
N GLN A 56 9.89 -4.91 7.68
CA GLN A 56 9.64 -5.31 6.29
C GLN A 56 10.80 -4.87 5.38
N LEU A 57 11.25 -3.61 5.48
CA LEU A 57 12.36 -3.08 4.70
C LEU A 57 13.65 -3.85 4.96
N LYS A 58 14.01 -4.09 6.23
CA LYS A 58 15.17 -4.91 6.62
C LYS A 58 15.14 -6.30 5.97
N SER A 59 13.96 -6.93 5.95
CA SER A 59 13.80 -8.25 5.36
C SER A 59 13.95 -8.23 3.83
N THR A 60 13.43 -7.19 3.17
CA THR A 60 13.58 -6.97 1.73
C THR A 60 15.03 -6.68 1.34
N MET A 61 15.76 -5.88 2.12
CA MET A 61 17.17 -5.59 1.89
C MET A 61 18.03 -6.86 1.93
N LYS A 62 17.79 -7.75 2.91
CA LYS A 62 18.47 -9.06 2.96
C LYS A 62 18.19 -9.91 1.73
N LEU A 63 16.95 -9.92 1.25
CA LEU A 63 16.58 -10.63 0.03
C LEU A 63 17.27 -10.03 -1.20
N ASN A 64 17.33 -8.70 -1.29
CA ASN A 64 18.01 -7.98 -2.37
C ASN A 64 19.51 -8.27 -2.40
N ALA A 65 20.16 -8.32 -1.24
CA ALA A 65 21.60 -8.64 -1.14
C ALA A 65 21.95 -10.05 -1.65
N MET A 66 21.02 -11.00 -1.57
CA MET A 66 21.22 -12.38 -2.06
C MET A 66 20.81 -12.60 -3.51
N ARG A 67 20.17 -11.61 -4.16
CA ARG A 67 19.75 -11.70 -5.57
C ARG A 67 20.84 -12.21 -6.52
N PRO A 68 22.11 -11.78 -6.46
CA PRO A 68 23.14 -12.31 -7.38
C PRO A 68 23.39 -13.81 -7.18
N GLU A 69 23.42 -14.30 -5.93
CA GLU A 69 23.58 -15.74 -5.64
C GLU A 69 22.37 -16.54 -6.13
N ILE A 70 21.15 -16.00 -5.93
CA ILE A 70 19.90 -16.59 -6.43
C ILE A 70 19.92 -16.69 -7.96
N GLU A 71 20.37 -15.62 -8.63
CA GLU A 71 20.42 -15.59 -10.10
C GLU A 71 21.47 -16.55 -10.66
N ALA A 72 22.63 -16.70 -10.02
CA ALA A 72 23.64 -17.68 -10.41
C ALA A 72 23.08 -19.11 -10.35
N ILE A 73 22.40 -19.49 -9.26
CA ILE A 73 21.76 -20.81 -9.13
C ILE A 73 20.65 -20.98 -10.17
N ASN A 74 19.87 -19.93 -10.46
CA ASN A 74 18.85 -19.97 -11.51
C ASN A 74 19.44 -20.15 -12.91
N MET A 75 20.60 -19.54 -13.19
CA MET A 75 21.31 -19.72 -14.46
C MET A 75 21.85 -21.15 -14.60
N GLU A 76 22.44 -21.71 -13.54
CA GLU A 76 22.87 -23.12 -13.52
C GLU A 76 21.71 -24.05 -13.86
N MET A 77 20.56 -23.87 -13.19
CA MET A 77 19.35 -24.67 -13.44
C MET A 77 18.81 -24.53 -14.87
N ARG A 78 18.85 -23.32 -15.46
CA ARG A 78 18.34 -23.09 -16.82
C ARG A 78 19.24 -23.68 -17.90
N ASN A 79 20.56 -23.68 -17.66
CA ASN A 79 21.53 -24.22 -18.61
C ASN A 79 21.56 -25.75 -18.61
N SER A 80 21.07 -26.37 -17.55
CA SER A 80 20.98 -27.81 -17.42
C SER A 80 19.62 -28.35 -17.86
N MET A 81 19.59 -29.23 -18.86
CA MET A 81 18.34 -29.88 -19.32
C MET A 81 17.96 -31.14 -18.52
N ASP A 82 18.74 -31.48 -17.51
CA ASP A 82 18.55 -32.68 -16.70
C ASP A 82 17.57 -32.43 -15.53
N PRO A 83 16.50 -33.22 -15.37
CA PRO A 83 15.61 -33.16 -14.21
C PRO A 83 16.32 -33.24 -12.84
N GLN A 84 17.45 -33.95 -12.74
CA GLN A 84 18.20 -34.06 -11.49
C GLN A 84 18.89 -32.73 -11.12
N SER A 85 19.51 -32.07 -12.09
CA SER A 85 20.15 -30.77 -11.90
C SER A 85 19.16 -29.67 -11.45
N MET A 86 17.92 -29.72 -11.95
CA MET A 86 16.83 -28.86 -11.50
C MET A 86 16.44 -29.10 -10.03
N LEU A 87 16.43 -30.37 -9.60
CA LEU A 87 16.14 -30.73 -8.21
C LEU A 87 17.28 -30.27 -7.28
N GLU A 88 18.52 -30.44 -7.71
CA GLU A 88 19.69 -29.99 -6.96
C GLU A 88 19.73 -28.45 -6.83
N GLY A 89 19.43 -27.72 -7.89
CA GLY A 89 19.35 -26.26 -7.85
C GLY A 89 18.25 -25.75 -6.91
N LYS A 90 17.07 -26.38 -6.90
CA LYS A 90 16.01 -26.08 -5.92
C LYS A 90 16.48 -26.34 -4.48
N ARG A 91 17.22 -27.42 -4.24
CA ARG A 91 17.81 -27.72 -2.93
C ARG A 91 18.82 -26.64 -2.51
N LYS A 92 19.77 -26.29 -3.39
CA LYS A 92 20.76 -25.22 -3.16
C LYS A 92 20.09 -23.89 -2.82
N LEU A 93 19.00 -23.55 -3.52
CA LEU A 93 18.24 -22.33 -3.27
C LEU A 93 17.55 -22.35 -1.89
N GLY A 94 16.95 -23.47 -1.51
CA GLY A 94 16.36 -23.65 -0.18
C GLY A 94 17.40 -23.58 0.95
N GLU A 95 18.56 -24.20 0.75
CA GLU A 95 19.69 -24.14 1.67
C GLU A 95 20.24 -22.72 1.79
N LEU A 96 20.34 -21.97 0.69
CA LEU A 96 20.76 -20.57 0.68
C LEU A 96 19.80 -19.70 1.52
N PHE A 97 18.49 -19.83 1.30
CA PHE A 97 17.48 -19.10 2.07
C PHE A 97 17.54 -19.44 3.56
N THR A 98 17.73 -20.72 3.89
CA THR A 98 17.83 -21.20 5.29
C THR A 98 19.11 -20.69 5.95
N LYS A 99 20.27 -20.82 5.28
CA LYS A 99 21.58 -20.38 5.78
C LYS A 99 21.61 -18.87 6.04
N ARG A 100 20.92 -18.09 5.22
CA ARG A 100 20.84 -16.62 5.34
C ARG A 100 19.67 -16.15 6.21
N GLY A 101 18.80 -17.07 6.64
CA GLY A 101 17.64 -16.78 7.49
C GLY A 101 16.62 -15.86 6.84
N VAL A 102 16.43 -15.95 5.51
CA VAL A 102 15.53 -15.08 4.74
C VAL A 102 14.38 -15.90 4.18
N ASN A 103 13.16 -15.40 4.33
CA ASN A 103 11.98 -16.03 3.75
C ASN A 103 11.74 -15.49 2.32
N PRO A 104 11.63 -16.36 1.28
CA PRO A 104 11.37 -15.92 -0.09
C PRO A 104 10.02 -15.21 -0.27
N LEU A 105 9.05 -15.46 0.62
CA LEU A 105 7.73 -14.82 0.62
C LEU A 105 7.72 -13.46 1.34
N THR A 106 8.87 -12.94 1.74
CA THR A 106 8.99 -11.61 2.37
C THR A 106 8.26 -10.50 1.60
N PRO A 107 8.35 -10.40 0.25
CA PRO A 107 7.61 -9.39 -0.50
C PRO A 107 6.09 -9.54 -0.38
N LEU A 108 5.60 -10.78 -0.31
CA LEU A 108 4.17 -11.08 -0.21
C LEU A 108 3.60 -10.72 1.18
N LYS A 109 4.41 -10.80 2.24
CA LYS A 109 3.99 -10.34 3.59
C LYS A 109 3.56 -8.88 3.60
N GLY A 110 4.26 -8.03 2.84
CA GLY A 110 3.91 -6.62 2.71
C GLY A 110 2.51 -6.42 2.13
N LEU A 111 2.17 -7.19 1.10
CA LEU A 111 0.84 -7.15 0.48
C LEU A 111 -0.25 -7.60 1.46
N PHE A 112 0.00 -8.64 2.25
CA PHE A 112 -0.94 -9.13 3.25
C PHE A 112 -1.15 -8.17 4.43
N ILE A 113 -0.21 -7.28 4.70
CA ILE A 113 -0.35 -6.23 5.73
C ILE A 113 -1.06 -5.02 5.14
N GLN A 114 -0.61 -4.55 3.97
CA GLN A 114 -1.10 -3.32 3.36
C GLN A 114 -2.52 -3.48 2.81
N GLY A 115 -2.87 -4.65 2.27
CA GLY A 115 -4.19 -4.94 1.71
C GLY A 115 -5.33 -4.73 2.72
N PRO A 116 -5.32 -5.40 3.89
CA PRO A 116 -6.33 -5.19 4.93
C PRO A 116 -6.41 -3.76 5.44
N ILE A 117 -5.27 -3.06 5.59
CA ILE A 117 -5.26 -1.65 5.99
C ILE A 117 -5.97 -0.80 4.92
N PHE A 118 -5.62 -0.98 3.66
CA PHE A 118 -6.26 -0.28 2.55
C PHE A 118 -7.77 -0.55 2.50
N MET A 119 -8.19 -1.82 2.59
CA MET A 119 -9.61 -2.18 2.61
C MET A 119 -10.33 -1.56 3.81
N SER A 120 -9.68 -1.48 4.97
CA SER A 120 -10.27 -0.85 6.16
C SER A 120 -10.52 0.64 5.94
N PHE A 121 -9.54 1.36 5.38
CA PHE A 121 -9.70 2.77 4.99
C PHE A 121 -10.77 2.97 3.92
N PHE A 122 -10.73 2.14 2.88
CA PHE A 122 -11.68 2.24 1.77
C PHE A 122 -13.13 2.08 2.26
N PHE A 123 -13.42 1.01 3.01
CA PHE A 123 -14.77 0.80 3.52
C PHE A 123 -15.17 1.80 4.60
N ALA A 124 -14.22 2.27 5.44
CA ALA A 124 -14.51 3.29 6.44
C ALA A 124 -15.00 4.58 5.78
N ILE A 125 -14.26 5.06 4.77
CA ILE A 125 -14.61 6.28 4.04
C ILE A 125 -15.89 6.09 3.24
N GLN A 126 -16.07 4.98 2.51
CA GLN A 126 -17.30 4.72 1.76
C GLN A 126 -18.54 4.71 2.65
N ASN A 127 -18.48 4.01 3.80
CA ASN A 127 -19.59 4.01 4.76
C ASN A 127 -19.84 5.39 5.36
N MET A 128 -18.78 6.19 5.61
CA MET A 128 -18.94 7.56 6.11
C MET A 128 -19.55 8.47 5.04
N VAL A 129 -19.15 8.35 3.77
CA VAL A 129 -19.70 9.11 2.65
C VAL A 129 -21.21 8.93 2.55
N GLU A 130 -21.72 7.72 2.79
CA GLU A 130 -23.15 7.42 2.75
C GLU A 130 -23.90 7.88 4.01
N LYS A 131 -23.30 7.74 5.20
CA LYS A 131 -24.01 7.83 6.49
C LYS A 131 -23.67 9.06 7.33
N VAL A 132 -22.69 9.86 6.94
CA VAL A 132 -22.20 11.01 7.70
C VAL A 132 -22.39 12.29 6.86
N PRO A 133 -23.55 12.96 6.96
CA PRO A 133 -23.89 14.13 6.15
C PRO A 133 -22.90 15.29 6.29
N SER A 134 -22.23 15.42 7.42
CA SER A 134 -21.25 16.49 7.67
C SER A 134 -20.01 16.42 6.77
N LEU A 135 -19.76 15.30 6.08
CA LEU A 135 -18.67 15.18 5.08
C LEU A 135 -18.87 16.09 3.87
N LYS A 136 -20.12 16.45 3.53
CA LYS A 136 -20.44 17.29 2.37
C LYS A 136 -19.89 18.72 2.45
N GLY A 137 -19.65 19.22 3.66
CA GLY A 137 -18.99 20.50 3.90
C GLY A 137 -17.63 20.36 4.56
N GLY A 138 -17.11 19.13 4.64
CA GLY A 138 -15.94 18.77 5.43
C GLY A 138 -14.61 18.95 4.72
N GLY A 139 -14.61 19.45 3.49
CA GLY A 139 -13.44 19.63 2.64
C GLY A 139 -12.76 21.00 2.76
N ALA A 140 -11.91 21.32 1.77
CA ALA A 140 -11.21 22.60 1.66
C ALA A 140 -10.95 22.98 0.19
N TYR A 141 -10.63 24.25 -0.05
CA TYR A 141 -10.25 24.78 -1.36
C TYR A 141 -11.23 24.38 -2.49
N TRP A 142 -10.79 23.56 -3.46
CA TRP A 142 -11.60 23.11 -4.60
C TRP A 142 -12.41 21.84 -4.32
N PHE A 143 -12.23 21.21 -3.15
CA PHE A 143 -12.82 19.92 -2.80
C PHE A 143 -13.71 20.02 -1.54
N THR A 144 -14.64 20.97 -1.49
CA THR A 144 -15.47 21.21 -0.29
C THR A 144 -16.36 20.03 0.10
N ASP A 145 -16.88 19.31 -0.89
CA ASP A 145 -17.69 18.11 -0.70
C ASP A 145 -16.83 16.85 -0.89
N LEU A 146 -16.62 16.10 0.19
CA LEU A 146 -15.83 14.86 0.20
C LEU A 146 -16.62 13.65 -0.31
N THR A 147 -17.94 13.78 -0.48
CA THR A 147 -18.82 12.66 -0.88
C THR A 147 -18.93 12.48 -2.39
N THR A 148 -18.54 13.50 -3.15
CA THR A 148 -18.60 13.51 -4.62
C THR A 148 -17.23 13.29 -5.24
N PRO A 149 -17.13 12.83 -6.50
CA PRO A 149 -15.84 12.72 -7.21
C PRO A 149 -15.13 14.06 -7.43
N ASP A 150 -13.81 14.03 -7.69
CA ASP A 150 -13.02 15.22 -8.01
C ASP A 150 -13.24 15.70 -9.46
N GLU A 151 -14.00 16.78 -9.65
CA GLU A 151 -14.28 17.37 -10.97
C GLU A 151 -13.01 17.88 -11.67
N LEU A 152 -11.99 18.30 -10.90
CA LEU A 152 -10.73 18.82 -11.45
C LEU A 152 -9.67 17.72 -11.64
N TYR A 153 -9.97 16.47 -11.23
CA TYR A 153 -9.05 15.33 -11.27
C TYR A 153 -7.69 15.57 -10.61
N ILE A 154 -7.57 16.56 -9.72
CA ILE A 154 -6.32 16.91 -9.04
C ILE A 154 -5.90 15.78 -8.09
N LEU A 155 -6.83 15.24 -7.30
CA LEU A 155 -6.55 14.18 -6.32
C LEU A 155 -6.18 12.83 -6.98
N PRO A 156 -6.89 12.34 -8.03
CA PRO A 156 -6.46 11.18 -8.81
C PRO A 156 -5.06 11.33 -9.41
N VAL A 157 -4.74 12.49 -9.99
CA VAL A 157 -3.42 12.76 -10.58
C VAL A 157 -2.34 12.80 -9.50
N LEU A 158 -2.59 13.50 -8.39
CA LEU A 158 -1.66 13.57 -7.26
C LEU A 158 -1.39 12.19 -6.67
N THR A 159 -2.43 11.36 -6.56
CA THR A 159 -2.31 9.96 -6.10
C THR A 159 -1.44 9.15 -7.05
N SER A 160 -1.66 9.26 -8.37
CA SER A 160 -0.86 8.58 -9.39
C SER A 160 0.62 9.00 -9.35
N VAL A 161 0.89 10.31 -9.26
CA VAL A 161 2.25 10.86 -9.18
C VAL A 161 2.95 10.39 -7.89
N THR A 162 2.24 10.43 -6.75
CA THR A 162 2.79 9.98 -5.46
C THR A 162 3.08 8.48 -5.46
N PHE A 163 2.20 7.67 -6.07
CA PHE A 163 2.42 6.25 -6.26
C PHE A 163 3.66 5.99 -7.13
N LEU A 164 3.78 6.70 -8.26
CA LEU A 164 4.94 6.57 -9.14
C LEU A 164 6.23 6.97 -8.43
N ALA A 165 6.25 8.09 -7.72
CA ALA A 165 7.40 8.53 -6.93
C ALA A 165 7.78 7.49 -5.87
N THR A 166 6.79 6.94 -5.16
CA THR A 166 7.02 5.87 -4.17
C THR A 166 7.68 4.66 -4.83
N VAL A 167 7.18 4.22 -5.99
CA VAL A 167 7.75 3.08 -6.69
C VAL A 167 9.17 3.36 -7.17
N GLU A 168 9.42 4.53 -7.75
CA GLU A 168 10.75 4.87 -8.27
C GLU A 168 11.79 4.98 -7.16
N LEU A 169 11.44 5.56 -6.01
CA LEU A 169 12.32 5.64 -4.85
C LEU A 169 12.59 4.26 -4.21
N ASN A 170 11.57 3.41 -4.09
CA ASN A 170 11.74 2.08 -3.48
C ASN A 170 12.45 1.07 -4.41
N MET A 171 12.34 1.24 -5.73
CA MET A 171 12.94 0.32 -6.71
C MET A 171 14.37 0.66 -7.11
N GLN A 172 14.89 1.83 -6.72
CA GLN A 172 16.27 2.23 -7.02
C GLN A 172 17.31 1.46 -6.17
N GLU A 173 16.95 0.96 -4.98
CA GLU A 173 17.88 0.29 -4.04
C GLU A 173 18.25 -1.17 -4.39
N GLY A 174 18.18 -1.56 -5.67
CA GLY A 174 18.23 -2.97 -6.04
C GLY A 174 19.26 -3.35 -7.09
N MET A 175 19.19 -2.78 -8.29
CA MET A 175 19.72 -3.47 -9.47
C MET A 175 19.91 -2.51 -10.64
N GLU A 176 21.10 -1.98 -10.83
CA GLU A 176 21.51 -1.55 -12.17
C GLU A 176 21.80 -2.80 -13.02
N GLY A 177 21.13 -2.96 -14.17
CA GLY A 177 21.48 -3.98 -15.18
C GLY A 177 20.58 -5.21 -15.35
N ASN A 178 19.56 -5.46 -14.50
CA ASN A 178 18.68 -6.63 -14.68
C ASN A 178 17.40 -6.32 -15.50
N PRO A 179 17.10 -7.07 -16.58
CA PRO A 179 15.90 -6.88 -17.41
C PRO A 179 14.58 -7.05 -16.64
N MET A 180 14.53 -7.87 -15.58
CA MET A 180 13.34 -8.05 -14.73
C MET A 180 12.96 -6.74 -14.02
N LEU A 181 13.94 -5.96 -13.54
CA LEU A 181 13.66 -4.68 -12.88
C LEU A 181 13.07 -3.66 -13.86
N GLN A 182 13.58 -3.64 -15.10
CA GLN A 182 13.05 -2.77 -16.15
C GLN A 182 11.61 -3.12 -16.51
N THR A 183 11.28 -4.40 -16.58
CA THR A 183 9.89 -4.86 -16.79
C THR A 183 8.98 -4.43 -15.65
N MET A 184 9.43 -4.58 -14.39
CA MET A 184 8.65 -4.13 -13.23
C MET A 184 8.44 -2.61 -13.21
N LYS A 185 9.44 -1.81 -13.60
CA LYS A 185 9.32 -0.34 -13.73
C LYS A 185 8.33 0.06 -14.83
N LYS A 186 8.36 -0.61 -15.99
CA LYS A 186 7.38 -0.36 -17.06
C LYS A 186 5.96 -0.70 -16.59
N PHE A 187 5.81 -1.84 -15.93
CA PHE A 187 4.52 -2.26 -15.37
C PHE A 187 3.99 -1.26 -14.33
N SER A 188 4.82 -0.81 -13.39
CA SER A 188 4.39 0.15 -12.36
C SER A 188 4.00 1.50 -12.95
N ARG A 189 4.67 1.96 -14.01
CA ARG A 189 4.29 3.18 -14.74
C ARG A 189 2.94 3.04 -15.43
N ILE A 190 2.67 1.89 -16.06
CA ILE A 190 1.35 1.60 -16.64
C ILE A 190 0.29 1.58 -15.54
N LEU A 191 0.57 0.93 -14.41
CA LEU A 191 -0.33 0.88 -13.27
C LEU A 191 -0.62 2.28 -12.69
N ALA A 192 0.39 3.15 -12.60
CA ALA A 192 0.21 4.53 -12.16
C ALA A 192 -0.75 5.29 -13.10
N LEU A 193 -0.58 5.15 -14.41
CA LEU A 193 -1.49 5.75 -15.40
C LEU A 193 -2.91 5.19 -15.29
N MET A 194 -3.05 3.88 -15.11
CA MET A 194 -4.34 3.22 -14.92
C MET A 194 -5.04 3.57 -13.60
N THR A 195 -4.28 4.05 -12.60
CA THR A 195 -4.85 4.49 -11.31
C THR A 195 -5.74 5.72 -11.49
N ILE A 196 -5.45 6.59 -12.46
CA ILE A 196 -6.23 7.82 -12.70
C ILE A 196 -7.68 7.47 -13.10
N PRO A 197 -7.96 6.74 -14.21
CA PRO A 197 -9.33 6.40 -14.58
C PRO A 197 -10.03 5.47 -13.58
N PHE A 198 -9.27 4.71 -12.79
CA PHE A 198 -9.82 3.88 -11.72
C PHE A 198 -10.33 4.72 -10.55
N THR A 199 -9.56 5.72 -10.11
CA THR A 199 -9.88 6.56 -8.95
C THR A 199 -10.74 7.78 -9.29
N MET A 200 -10.93 8.09 -10.57
CA MET A 200 -11.68 9.29 -10.99
C MET A 200 -13.15 9.30 -10.57
N HIS A 201 -13.73 8.14 -10.28
CA HIS A 201 -15.12 8.01 -9.82
C HIS A 201 -15.23 7.86 -8.30
N PHE A 202 -14.09 7.81 -7.59
CA PHE A 202 -14.12 7.67 -6.14
C PHE A 202 -14.43 9.03 -5.50
N PRO A 203 -15.10 9.03 -4.33
CA PRO A 203 -15.19 10.22 -3.49
C PRO A 203 -13.78 10.79 -3.20
N LYS A 204 -13.71 12.12 -3.06
CA LYS A 204 -12.46 12.88 -2.87
C LYS A 204 -11.68 12.48 -1.63
#